data_AF-A0A2H1H394-F1
#
_entry.id   AF-A0A2H1H394-F1
#
_cell.length_a   1.000
_cell.length_b   1.000
_cell.length_c   1.000
_cell.angle_alpha   90.00
_cell.angle_beta   90.00
_cell.angle_gamma   90.00
#
_symmetry.space_group_name_H-M   'P 1'
#
loop_
_entity.id
_entity.type
_entity.pdbx_description
1 polymer ?
#
loop_
_entity_poly.entity_id
_entity_poly.type
_entity_poly.pdbx_seq_one_letter_code
_entity_poly.pdbx_strand_id
1 'polypeptide(L)'
;MAEVQLAIDLHDLVTSLRNLQPDDVAEGFSRITQRIRECLAAAQKLNRDAVGRQKTLIELSKEAHSRSQALQAELAKFGQPTKQALEDKIAALQAEIEEQAATRAREIQATTTRHASQLVVLHQAIDHSEVAQSRADAHSKRADARASLVEARLEAERKEFERQLSAERERRITAEKEVELLRAQQSASKDAAEAVSSTIVQEFVDRFGPKGTRRFGSHDHY
;
A
#
# COMPACT_ATOMS: atom_id res chain seq x y z
N MET A 1 -34.35 1.20 -18.26
CA MET A 1 -33.46 2.25 -17.71
C MET A 1 -32.48 1.68 -16.68
N ALA A 2 -32.91 1.05 -15.59
CA ALA A 2 -31.99 0.54 -14.55
C ALA A 2 -31.02 -0.57 -15.02
N GLU A 3 -31.47 -1.51 -15.87
CA GLU A 3 -30.61 -2.58 -16.41
C GLU A 3 -29.54 -2.06 -17.38
N VAL A 4 -29.86 -1.01 -18.14
CA VAL A 4 -28.92 -0.34 -19.05
C VAL A 4 -27.85 0.41 -18.25
N GLN A 5 -28.25 1.09 -17.17
CA GLN A 5 -27.32 1.77 -16.28
C GLN A 5 -26.35 0.79 -15.62
N LEU A 6 -26.83 -0.35 -15.11
CA LEU A 6 -25.97 -1.38 -14.55
C LEU A 6 -24.95 -1.94 -15.56
N ALA A 7 -25.35 -2.09 -16.83
CA ALA A 7 -24.44 -2.53 -17.89
C ALA A 7 -23.34 -1.49 -18.21
N ILE A 8 -23.70 -0.20 -18.18
CA ILE A 8 -22.73 0.91 -18.32
C ILE A 8 -21.78 0.93 -17.13
N ASP A 9 -22.31 0.85 -15.90
CA ASP A 9 -21.51 0.86 -14.67
C ASP A 9 -20.52 -0.31 -14.61
N LEU A 10 -20.96 -1.51 -15.05
CA LEU A 10 -20.11 -2.70 -15.21
C LEU A 10 -19.00 -2.50 -16.24
N HIS A 11 -19.30 -1.89 -17.38
CA HIS A 11 -18.33 -1.62 -18.42
C HIS A 11 -17.25 -0.63 -17.95
N ASP A 12 -17.67 0.43 -17.28
CA ASP A 12 -16.77 1.44 -16.72
C ASP A 12 -15.88 0.85 -15.61
N LEU A 13 -16.42 -0.08 -14.83
CA LEU A 13 -15.68 -0.79 -13.78
C LEU A 13 -14.58 -1.68 -14.36
N VAL A 14 -14.90 -2.48 -15.38
CA VAL A 14 -13.93 -3.33 -16.10
C VAL A 14 -12.84 -2.47 -16.74
N THR A 15 -13.20 -1.32 -17.31
CA THR A 15 -12.25 -0.39 -17.92
C THR A 15 -11.34 0.26 -16.87
N SER A 16 -11.90 0.63 -15.71
CA SER A 16 -11.14 1.17 -14.57
C SER A 16 -10.14 0.15 -14.01
N LEU A 17 -10.55 -1.11 -13.87
CA LEU A 17 -9.69 -2.21 -13.45
C LEU A 17 -8.51 -2.44 -14.40
N ARG A 18 -8.72 -2.27 -15.71
CA ARG A 18 -7.68 -2.47 -16.73
C ARG A 18 -6.63 -1.36 -16.72
N ASN A 19 -6.97 -0.18 -16.22
CA ASN A 19 -6.13 1.03 -16.30
C ASN A 19 -5.49 1.41 -14.95
N LEU A 20 -5.59 0.57 -13.91
CA LEU A 20 -4.98 0.87 -12.61
C LEU A 20 -3.44 0.93 -12.70
N GLN A 21 -2.86 2.06 -12.28
CA GLN A 21 -1.41 2.21 -12.15
C GLN A 21 -0.91 1.58 -10.84
N PRO A 22 0.36 1.09 -10.78
CA PRO A 22 0.93 0.41 -9.61
C PRO A 22 1.03 1.26 -8.33
N ASP A 23 1.15 2.59 -8.46
CA ASP A 23 1.39 3.49 -7.33
C ASP A 23 0.09 3.92 -6.62
N ASP A 24 -1.07 3.80 -7.31
CA ASP A 24 -2.40 4.13 -6.79
C ASP A 24 -3.18 2.89 -6.32
N VAL A 25 -2.47 1.77 -6.17
CA VAL A 25 -3.03 0.42 -6.01
C VAL A 25 -3.96 0.29 -4.80
N ALA A 26 -3.58 0.77 -3.62
CA ALA A 26 -4.36 0.55 -2.40
C ALA A 26 -5.68 1.36 -2.35
N GLU A 27 -5.63 2.66 -2.71
CA GLU A 27 -6.83 3.50 -2.83
C GLU A 27 -7.69 3.08 -4.03
N GLY A 28 -7.05 2.73 -5.15
CA GLY A 28 -7.72 2.22 -6.34
C GLY A 28 -8.47 0.91 -6.11
N PHE A 29 -7.85 -0.07 -5.42
CA PHE A 29 -8.50 -1.34 -5.07
C PHE A 29 -9.65 -1.15 -4.09
N SER A 30 -9.50 -0.29 -3.08
CA SER A 30 -10.59 -0.01 -2.13
C SER A 30 -11.80 0.62 -2.83
N ARG A 31 -11.56 1.62 -3.69
CA ARG A 31 -12.61 2.30 -4.46
C ARG A 31 -13.29 1.39 -5.48
N ILE A 32 -12.53 0.52 -6.14
CA ILE A 32 -13.07 -0.45 -7.10
C ILE A 32 -13.86 -1.53 -6.39
N THR A 33 -13.36 -2.06 -5.27
CA THR A 33 -14.08 -3.07 -4.47
C THR A 33 -15.41 -2.51 -3.97
N GLN A 34 -15.44 -1.25 -3.55
CA GLN A 34 -16.67 -0.54 -3.19
C GLN A 34 -17.65 -0.48 -4.37
N ARG A 35 -17.21 -0.06 -5.56
CA ARG A 35 -18.06 -0.03 -6.77
C ARG A 35 -18.55 -1.42 -7.19
N ILE A 36 -17.72 -2.46 -7.07
CA ILE A 36 -18.13 -3.84 -7.36
C ILE A 36 -19.25 -4.26 -6.39
N ARG A 37 -19.13 -3.95 -5.09
CA ARG A 37 -20.17 -4.24 -4.09
C ARG A 37 -21.47 -3.50 -4.38
N GLU A 38 -21.41 -2.24 -4.81
CA GLU A 38 -22.58 -1.45 -5.21
C GLU A 38 -23.27 -2.05 -6.45
N CYS A 39 -22.50 -2.41 -7.47
CA CYS A 39 -23.02 -3.10 -8.67
C CYS A 39 -23.66 -4.45 -8.31
N LEU A 40 -23.05 -5.20 -7.39
CA LEU A 40 -23.57 -6.47 -6.89
C LEU A 40 -24.92 -6.28 -6.18
N ALA A 41 -25.03 -5.28 -5.30
CA ALA A 41 -26.27 -4.98 -4.60
C ALA A 41 -27.39 -4.58 -5.57
N ALA A 42 -27.07 -3.75 -6.58
CA ALA A 42 -28.01 -3.36 -7.62
C ALA A 42 -28.49 -4.56 -8.46
N ALA A 43 -27.56 -5.43 -8.87
CA ALA A 43 -27.86 -6.64 -9.62
C ALA A 43 -28.72 -7.63 -8.81
N GLN A 44 -28.44 -7.81 -7.52
CA GLN A 44 -29.24 -8.66 -6.63
C GLN A 44 -30.67 -8.14 -6.48
N LYS A 45 -30.85 -6.81 -6.36
CA LYS A 45 -32.18 -6.19 -6.29
C LYS A 45 -32.97 -6.44 -7.57
N LEU A 46 -32.37 -6.18 -8.74
CA LEU A 46 -33.01 -6.43 -10.04
C LEU A 46 -33.40 -7.90 -10.22
N ASN A 47 -32.56 -8.83 -9.75
CA ASN A 47 -32.87 -10.24 -9.82
C ASN A 47 -34.06 -10.63 -8.92
N ARG A 48 -34.14 -10.08 -7.70
CA ARG A 48 -35.31 -10.29 -6.81
C ARG A 48 -36.60 -9.74 -7.44
N ASP A 49 -36.54 -8.56 -8.03
CA ASP A 49 -37.68 -7.94 -8.70
C ASP A 49 -38.13 -8.77 -9.92
N ALA A 50 -37.18 -9.31 -10.71
CA ALA A 50 -37.47 -10.20 -11.82
C ALA A 50 -38.16 -11.50 -11.38
N VAL A 51 -37.63 -12.16 -10.34
CA VAL A 51 -38.23 -13.37 -9.77
C VAL A 51 -39.63 -13.09 -9.19
N GLY A 52 -39.81 -11.95 -8.53
CA GLY A 52 -41.12 -11.51 -8.03
C GLY A 52 -42.15 -11.35 -9.15
N ARG A 53 -41.78 -10.67 -10.24
CA ARG A 53 -42.63 -10.53 -11.43
C ARG A 53 -42.97 -11.88 -12.06
N GLN A 54 -42.02 -12.82 -12.12
CA GLN A 54 -42.25 -14.17 -12.63
C GLN A 54 -43.34 -14.89 -11.83
N LYS A 55 -43.28 -14.79 -10.50
CA LYS A 55 -44.25 -15.41 -9.60
C LYS A 55 -45.66 -14.84 -9.82
N THR A 56 -45.79 -13.52 -9.89
CA THR A 56 -47.09 -12.86 -10.17
C THR A 56 -47.66 -13.28 -11.52
N LEU A 57 -46.82 -13.44 -12.54
CA LEU A 57 -47.26 -13.87 -13.88
C LEU A 57 -47.83 -15.29 -13.86
N ILE A 58 -47.22 -16.20 -13.11
CA ILE A 58 -47.72 -17.58 -12.91
C ILE A 58 -49.05 -17.58 -12.16
N GLU A 59 -49.20 -16.73 -11.14
CA GLU A 59 -50.47 -16.61 -10.39
C GLU A 59 -51.59 -16.06 -11.27
N LEU A 60 -51.33 -15.01 -12.05
CA LEU A 60 -52.29 -14.45 -13.02
C LEU A 60 -52.67 -15.46 -14.10
N SER A 61 -51.73 -16.28 -14.58
CA SER A 61 -52.05 -17.32 -15.58
C SER A 61 -52.99 -18.38 -15.00
N LYS A 62 -52.79 -18.79 -13.75
CA LYS A 62 -53.69 -19.73 -13.05
C LYS A 62 -55.07 -19.14 -12.85
N GLU A 63 -55.15 -17.86 -12.46
CA GLU A 63 -56.42 -17.17 -12.28
C GLU A 63 -57.18 -17.00 -13.60
N ALA A 64 -56.49 -16.61 -14.68
CA ALA A 64 -57.07 -16.52 -16.02
C ALA A 64 -57.61 -17.88 -16.50
N HIS A 65 -56.87 -18.97 -16.26
CA HIS A 65 -57.31 -20.31 -16.63
C HIS A 65 -58.56 -20.75 -15.86
N SER A 66 -58.61 -20.48 -14.55
CA SER A 66 -59.80 -20.73 -13.70
C SER A 66 -61.03 -19.96 -14.18
N ARG A 67 -60.87 -18.67 -14.47
CA ARG A 67 -61.97 -17.83 -15.00
C ARG A 67 -62.44 -18.30 -16.38
N SER A 68 -61.53 -18.78 -17.23
CA SER A 68 -61.90 -19.34 -18.54
C SER A 68 -62.74 -20.62 -18.40
N GLN A 69 -62.38 -21.52 -17.48
CA GLN A 69 -63.18 -22.72 -17.20
C GLN A 69 -64.59 -22.36 -16.68
N ALA A 70 -64.69 -21.34 -15.83
CA ALA A 70 -65.98 -20.85 -15.36
C ALA A 70 -66.84 -20.28 -16.49
N LEU A 71 -66.24 -19.52 -17.42
CA LEU A 71 -66.92 -18.99 -18.62
C LEU A 71 -67.37 -20.09 -19.58
N GLN A 72 -66.56 -21.14 -19.78
CA GLN A 72 -66.95 -22.32 -20.57
C GLN A 72 -68.17 -23.03 -19.96
N ALA A 73 -68.23 -23.14 -18.62
CA ALA A 73 -69.38 -23.71 -17.92
C ALA A 73 -70.65 -22.86 -18.06
N GLU A 74 -70.53 -21.54 -18.14
CA GLU A 74 -71.68 -20.65 -18.39
C GLU A 74 -72.14 -20.68 -19.85
N LEU A 75 -71.20 -20.77 -20.81
CA LEU A 75 -71.52 -20.90 -22.24
C LEU A 75 -72.32 -22.15 -22.58
N ALA A 76 -72.16 -23.22 -21.80
CA ALA A 76 -72.92 -24.45 -21.96
C ALA A 76 -74.44 -24.27 -21.85
N LYS A 77 -74.91 -23.12 -21.32
CA LYS A 77 -76.33 -22.77 -21.12
C LYS A 77 -76.99 -22.11 -22.34
N PHE A 78 -76.25 -21.75 -23.40
CA PHE A 78 -76.77 -21.07 -24.60
C PHE A 78 -77.06 -22.04 -25.77
N GLY A 79 -77.92 -21.63 -26.71
CA GLY A 79 -78.28 -22.43 -27.90
C GLY A 79 -77.11 -22.69 -28.87
N GLN A 80 -77.15 -23.83 -29.58
CA GLN A 80 -76.00 -24.40 -30.31
C GLN A 80 -75.21 -23.46 -31.25
N PRO A 81 -75.84 -22.66 -32.15
CA PRO A 81 -75.05 -21.86 -33.11
C PRO A 81 -74.27 -20.72 -32.44
N THR A 82 -74.82 -20.11 -31.38
CA THR A 82 -74.16 -19.07 -30.60
C THR A 82 -73.11 -19.66 -29.64
N LYS A 83 -73.36 -20.87 -29.13
CA LYS A 83 -72.45 -21.59 -28.24
C LYS A 83 -71.14 -21.96 -28.94
N GLN A 84 -71.18 -22.56 -30.12
CA GLN A 84 -69.98 -22.97 -30.86
C GLN A 84 -69.08 -21.77 -31.21
N ALA A 85 -69.67 -20.68 -31.71
CA ALA A 85 -68.92 -19.47 -32.05
C ALA A 85 -68.25 -18.80 -30.84
N LEU A 86 -68.84 -18.94 -29.64
CA LEU A 86 -68.24 -18.45 -28.40
C LEU A 86 -67.19 -19.40 -27.84
N GLU A 87 -67.37 -20.72 -27.96
CA GLU A 87 -66.37 -21.74 -27.60
C GLU A 87 -65.11 -21.59 -28.45
N ASP A 88 -65.23 -21.42 -29.78
CA ASP A 88 -64.10 -21.21 -30.69
C ASP A 88 -63.33 -19.92 -30.33
N LYS A 89 -64.05 -18.86 -29.95
CA LYS A 89 -63.46 -17.57 -29.57
C LYS A 89 -62.76 -17.63 -28.21
N ILE A 90 -63.30 -18.38 -27.25
CA ILE A 90 -62.61 -18.66 -25.98
C ILE A 90 -61.35 -19.49 -26.22
N ALA A 91 -61.42 -20.53 -27.05
CA ALA A 91 -60.25 -21.36 -27.35
C ALA A 91 -59.13 -20.54 -28.00
N ALA A 92 -59.46 -19.65 -28.94
CA ALA A 92 -58.50 -18.72 -29.54
C ALA A 92 -57.86 -17.77 -28.50
N LEU A 93 -58.68 -17.18 -27.61
CA LEU A 93 -58.17 -16.30 -26.55
C LEU A 93 -57.32 -17.05 -25.52
N GLN A 94 -57.67 -18.30 -25.18
CA GLN A 94 -56.86 -19.15 -24.30
C GLN A 94 -55.50 -19.44 -24.91
N ALA A 95 -55.45 -19.81 -26.19
CA ALA A 95 -54.20 -20.05 -26.90
C ALA A 95 -53.31 -18.79 -26.94
N GLU A 96 -53.91 -17.62 -27.22
CA GLU A 96 -53.18 -16.35 -27.24
C GLU A 96 -52.62 -15.99 -25.84
N ILE A 97 -53.39 -16.20 -24.77
CA ILE A 97 -52.95 -15.97 -23.39
C ILE A 97 -51.81 -16.93 -23.00
N GLU A 98 -51.91 -18.21 -23.36
CA GLU A 98 -50.88 -19.21 -23.07
C GLU A 98 -49.58 -18.91 -23.82
N GLU A 99 -49.67 -18.51 -25.09
CA GLU A 99 -48.51 -18.11 -25.89
C GLU A 99 -47.84 -16.85 -25.33
N GLN A 100 -48.62 -15.83 -24.96
CA GLN A 100 -48.09 -14.61 -24.33
C GLN A 100 -47.45 -14.91 -22.96
N ALA A 101 -48.07 -15.76 -22.14
CA ALA A 101 -47.53 -16.18 -20.85
C ALA A 101 -46.22 -16.98 -21.01
N ALA A 102 -46.17 -17.91 -21.97
CA ALA A 102 -44.97 -18.68 -22.27
C ALA A 102 -43.83 -17.80 -22.79
N THR A 103 -44.14 -16.84 -23.67
CA THR A 103 -43.16 -15.88 -24.20
C THR A 103 -42.56 -15.02 -23.09
N ARG A 104 -43.42 -14.42 -22.25
CA ARG A 104 -42.97 -13.63 -21.09
C ARG A 104 -42.18 -14.47 -20.08
N ALA A 105 -42.58 -15.72 -19.83
CA ALA A 105 -41.84 -16.60 -18.94
C ALA A 105 -40.42 -16.88 -19.47
N ARG A 106 -40.25 -17.11 -20.78
CA ARG A 106 -38.94 -17.29 -21.42
C ARG A 106 -38.08 -16.02 -21.34
N GLU A 107 -38.65 -14.85 -21.58
CA GLU A 107 -37.94 -13.56 -21.46
C GLU A 107 -37.45 -13.31 -20.02
N ILE A 108 -38.31 -13.57 -19.03
CA ILE A 108 -37.94 -13.45 -17.62
C ILE A 108 -36.86 -14.47 -17.24
N GLN A 109 -36.98 -15.72 -17.68
CA GLN A 109 -35.96 -16.73 -17.42
C GLN A 109 -34.60 -16.34 -18.04
N ALA A 110 -34.59 -15.86 -19.29
CA ALA A 110 -33.37 -15.42 -19.95
C ALA A 110 -32.70 -14.25 -19.23
N THR A 111 -33.48 -13.25 -18.78
CA THR A 111 -32.96 -12.13 -17.98
C THR A 111 -32.43 -12.58 -16.63
N THR A 112 -33.14 -13.46 -15.91
CA THR A 112 -32.68 -14.04 -14.64
C THR A 112 -31.37 -14.83 -14.81
N THR A 113 -31.24 -15.68 -15.84
CA THR A 113 -30.00 -16.43 -16.11
C THR A 113 -28.83 -15.51 -16.43
N ARG A 114 -29.08 -14.44 -17.21
CA ARG A 114 -28.07 -13.42 -17.50
C ARG A 114 -27.61 -12.71 -16.22
N HIS A 115 -28.54 -12.27 -15.37
CA HIS A 115 -28.23 -11.62 -14.10
C HIS A 115 -27.47 -12.55 -13.16
N ALA A 116 -27.86 -13.82 -13.05
CA ALA A 116 -27.15 -14.81 -12.24
C ALA A 116 -25.69 -14.98 -12.71
N SER A 117 -25.46 -15.03 -14.02
CA SER A 117 -24.11 -15.14 -14.59
C SER A 117 -23.26 -13.89 -14.28
N GLN A 118 -23.85 -12.69 -14.38
CA GLN A 118 -23.17 -11.44 -14.02
C GLN A 118 -22.82 -11.38 -12.53
N LEU A 119 -23.70 -11.87 -11.64
CA LEU A 119 -23.44 -11.94 -10.21
C LEU A 119 -22.25 -12.86 -9.87
N VAL A 120 -22.08 -13.97 -10.59
CA VAL A 120 -20.93 -14.89 -10.41
C VAL A 120 -19.63 -14.18 -10.77
N VAL A 121 -19.59 -13.48 -11.91
CA VAL A 121 -18.41 -12.72 -12.34
C VAL A 121 -18.06 -11.62 -11.33
N LEU A 122 -19.06 -10.93 -10.79
CA LEU A 122 -18.83 -9.90 -9.77
C LEU A 122 -18.27 -10.46 -8.46
N HIS A 123 -18.75 -11.61 -7.99
CA HIS A 123 -18.19 -12.26 -6.80
C HIS A 123 -16.73 -12.66 -7.03
N GLN A 124 -16.42 -13.30 -8.17
CA GLN A 124 -15.03 -13.65 -8.50
C GLN A 124 -14.12 -12.43 -8.60
N ALA A 125 -14.62 -11.31 -9.11
CA ALA A 125 -13.87 -10.05 -9.16
C ALA A 125 -13.57 -9.48 -7.76
N ILE A 126 -14.50 -9.60 -6.80
CA ILE A 126 -14.27 -9.22 -5.39
C ILE A 126 -13.17 -10.08 -4.80
N ASP A 127 -13.29 -11.41 -4.91
CA ASP A 127 -12.31 -12.35 -4.32
C ASP A 127 -10.90 -12.07 -4.85
N HIS A 128 -10.76 -11.85 -6.16
CA HIS A 128 -9.48 -11.49 -6.77
C HIS A 128 -8.95 -10.13 -6.29
N SER A 129 -9.83 -9.13 -6.15
CA SER A 129 -9.48 -7.80 -5.65
C SER A 129 -8.98 -7.85 -4.21
N GLU A 130 -9.67 -8.58 -3.33
CA GLU A 130 -9.30 -8.72 -1.92
C GLU A 130 -7.96 -9.47 -1.75
N VAL A 131 -7.74 -10.53 -2.54
CA VAL A 131 -6.45 -11.23 -2.57
C VAL A 131 -5.33 -10.32 -3.10
N ALA A 132 -5.59 -9.52 -4.13
CA ALA A 132 -4.61 -8.58 -4.67
C ALA A 132 -4.24 -7.50 -3.64
N GLN A 133 -5.23 -6.93 -2.94
CA GLN A 133 -5.02 -5.95 -1.88
C GLN A 133 -4.20 -6.55 -0.72
N SER A 134 -4.54 -7.75 -0.26
CA SER A 134 -3.77 -8.44 0.79
C SER A 134 -2.30 -8.66 0.40
N ARG A 135 -2.03 -9.00 -0.87
CA ARG A 135 -0.66 -9.12 -1.39
C ARG A 135 0.06 -7.78 -1.42
N ALA A 136 -0.59 -6.72 -1.88
CA ALA A 136 -0.02 -5.37 -1.91
C ALA A 136 0.37 -4.91 -0.49
N ASP A 137 -0.52 -5.07 0.49
CA ASP A 137 -0.26 -4.73 1.89
C ASP A 137 0.92 -5.53 2.46
N ALA A 138 1.03 -6.82 2.12
CA ALA A 138 2.15 -7.65 2.55
C ALA A 138 3.48 -7.22 1.93
N HIS A 139 3.47 -6.77 0.67
CA HIS A 139 4.65 -6.22 0.01
C HIS A 139 5.09 -4.89 0.63
N SER A 140 4.15 -3.98 0.90
CA SER A 140 4.42 -2.70 1.58
C SER A 140 5.02 -2.93 2.97
N LYS A 141 4.43 -3.79 3.81
CA LYS A 141 4.98 -4.12 5.14
C LYS A 141 6.40 -4.70 5.07
N ARG A 142 6.71 -5.52 4.06
CA ARG A 142 8.06 -6.06 3.85
C ARG A 142 9.04 -4.98 3.40
N ALA A 143 8.61 -4.02 2.60
CA ALA A 143 9.43 -2.89 2.19
C ALA A 143 9.77 -2.00 3.39
N ASP A 144 8.78 -1.67 4.22
CA ASP A 144 8.97 -0.86 5.44
C ASP A 144 9.90 -1.55 6.43
N ALA A 145 9.73 -2.86 6.65
CA ALA A 145 10.62 -3.63 7.52
C ALA A 145 12.06 -3.66 7.01
N ARG A 146 12.27 -3.73 5.69
CA ARG A 146 13.62 -3.65 5.09
C ARG A 146 14.22 -2.26 5.25
N ALA A 147 13.45 -1.20 5.02
CA ALA A 147 13.91 0.18 5.20
C ALA A 147 14.35 0.42 6.65
N SER A 148 13.52 0.02 7.62
CA SER A 148 13.85 0.14 9.05
C SER A 148 15.11 -0.65 9.43
N LEU A 149 15.31 -1.85 8.87
CA LEU A 149 16.52 -2.64 9.11
C LEU A 149 17.79 -1.96 8.53
N VAL A 150 17.66 -1.33 7.37
CA VAL A 150 18.76 -0.56 6.75
C VAL A 150 19.08 0.67 7.59
N GLU A 151 18.07 1.43 8.04
CA GLU A 151 18.27 2.58 8.92
C GLU A 151 18.96 2.18 10.23
N ALA A 152 18.49 1.12 10.89
CA ALA A 152 19.10 0.61 12.12
C ALA A 152 20.56 0.20 11.92
N ARG A 153 20.89 -0.41 10.76
CA ARG A 153 22.26 -0.76 10.41
C ARG A 153 23.14 0.46 10.19
N LEU A 154 22.66 1.45 9.44
CA LEU A 154 23.39 2.70 9.21
C LEU A 154 23.63 3.46 10.52
N GLU A 155 22.66 3.44 11.44
CA GLU A 155 22.82 4.09 12.75
C GLU A 155 23.84 3.34 13.63
N ALA A 156 23.87 2.01 13.58
CA ALA A 156 24.88 1.21 14.27
C ALA A 156 26.29 1.48 13.71
N GLU A 157 26.45 1.47 12.39
CA GLU A 157 27.71 1.78 11.71
C GLU A 157 28.18 3.21 12.05
N ARG A 158 27.26 4.19 12.10
CA ARG A 158 27.57 5.56 12.52
C ARG A 158 28.07 5.62 13.96
N LYS A 159 27.39 4.95 14.90
CA LYS A 159 27.80 4.92 16.32
C LYS A 159 29.16 4.26 16.50
N GLU A 160 29.45 3.21 15.74
CA GLU A 160 30.75 2.55 15.75
C GLU A 160 31.85 3.46 15.19
N PHE A 161 31.58 4.15 14.08
CA PHE A 161 32.51 5.12 13.51
C PHE A 161 32.79 6.27 14.48
N GLU A 162 31.77 6.82 15.14
CA GLU A 162 31.94 7.87 16.15
C GLU A 162 32.82 7.40 17.33
N ARG A 163 32.67 6.15 17.79
CA ARG A 163 33.53 5.56 18.83
C ARG A 163 34.98 5.37 18.37
N GLN A 164 35.18 4.90 17.14
CA GLN A 164 36.53 4.76 16.58
C GLN A 164 37.20 6.12 16.46
N LEU A 165 36.46 7.13 16.00
CA LEU A 165 36.96 8.49 15.82
C LEU A 165 37.27 9.18 17.15
N SER A 166 36.50 8.92 18.21
CA SER A 166 36.85 9.39 19.56
C SER A 166 38.10 8.70 20.11
N ALA A 167 38.23 7.39 19.94
CA ALA A 167 39.41 6.64 20.37
C ALA A 167 40.68 7.10 19.61
N GLU A 168 40.56 7.37 18.31
CA GLU A 168 41.64 7.91 17.47
C GLU A 168 42.09 9.30 17.97
N ARG A 169 41.14 10.17 18.33
CA ARG A 169 41.43 11.50 18.90
C ARG A 169 42.16 11.39 20.24
N GLU A 170 41.72 10.50 21.13
CA GLU A 170 42.39 10.27 22.41
C GLU A 170 43.83 9.74 22.22
N ARG A 171 44.04 8.84 21.26
CA ARG A 171 45.38 8.36 20.89
C ARG A 171 46.28 9.48 20.37
N ARG A 172 45.74 10.40 19.57
CA ARG A 172 46.51 11.57 19.11
C ARG A 172 46.89 12.50 20.25
N ILE A 173 45.95 12.82 21.14
CA ILE A 173 46.21 13.69 22.30
C ILE A 173 47.28 13.08 23.21
N THR A 174 47.23 11.76 23.44
CA THR A 174 48.23 11.07 24.26
C THR A 174 49.61 11.08 23.59
N ALA A 175 49.69 10.77 22.29
CA ALA A 175 50.93 10.84 21.53
C ALA A 175 51.54 12.27 21.51
N GLU A 176 50.71 13.31 21.35
CA GLU A 176 51.15 14.71 21.40
C GLU A 176 51.75 15.06 22.77
N LYS A 177 51.11 14.64 23.86
CA LYS A 177 51.63 14.83 25.23
C LYS A 177 52.95 14.10 25.47
N GLU A 178 53.11 12.88 24.95
CA GLU A 178 54.37 12.13 25.05
C GLU A 178 55.51 12.85 24.30
N VAL A 179 55.22 13.39 23.11
CA VAL A 179 56.19 14.19 22.34
C VAL A 179 56.59 15.47 23.09
N GLU A 180 55.63 16.17 23.69
CA GLU A 180 55.92 17.35 24.52
C GLU A 180 56.78 17.00 25.74
N LEU A 181 56.49 15.89 26.41
CA LEU A 181 57.24 15.43 27.56
C LEU A 181 58.68 15.04 27.20
N LEU A 182 58.87 14.35 26.07
CA LEU A 182 60.21 14.03 25.55
C LEU A 182 61.00 15.30 25.18
N ARG A 183 60.35 16.30 24.57
CA ARG A 183 61.00 17.60 24.28
C ARG A 183 61.43 18.32 25.57
N ALA A 184 60.57 18.33 26.59
CA ALA A 184 60.89 18.94 27.89
C ALA A 184 62.03 18.21 28.62
N GLN A 185 62.08 16.88 28.53
CA GLN A 185 63.21 16.11 29.07
C GLN A 185 64.51 16.40 28.32
N GLN A 186 64.45 16.51 26.98
CA GLN A 186 65.62 16.83 26.16
C GLN A 186 66.13 18.25 26.46
N SER A 187 65.25 19.24 26.63
CA SER A 187 65.66 20.59 27.03
C SER A 187 66.29 20.61 28.42
N ALA A 188 65.67 19.95 29.41
CA ALA A 188 66.23 19.86 30.76
C ALA A 188 67.60 19.16 30.79
N SER A 189 67.77 18.11 29.98
CA SER A 189 69.07 17.43 29.83
C SER A 189 70.11 18.34 29.19
N LYS A 190 69.72 19.17 28.22
CA LYS A 190 70.62 20.13 27.57
C LYS A 190 71.04 21.23 28.56
N ASP A 191 70.10 21.79 29.30
CA ASP A 191 70.36 22.81 30.32
C ASP A 191 71.28 22.27 31.43
N ALA A 192 71.07 21.02 31.86
CA ALA A 192 71.94 20.36 32.83
C ALA A 192 73.37 20.13 32.28
N ALA A 193 73.50 19.71 31.01
CA ALA A 193 74.80 19.55 30.37
C ALA A 193 75.54 20.89 30.21
N GLU A 194 74.83 21.95 29.84
CA GLU A 194 75.38 23.32 29.77
C GLU A 194 75.82 23.83 31.15
N ALA A 195 75.03 23.58 32.20
CA ALA A 195 75.39 23.95 33.58
C ALA A 195 76.64 23.20 34.10
N VAL A 196 76.74 21.90 33.82
CA VAL A 196 77.94 21.10 34.17
C VAL A 196 79.15 21.58 33.38
N SER A 197 79.00 21.83 32.07
CA SER A 197 80.07 22.37 31.23
C SER A 197 80.55 23.73 31.74
N SER A 198 79.63 24.64 32.06
CA SER A 198 79.93 25.95 32.65
C SER A 198 80.67 25.83 33.99
N THR A 199 80.27 24.87 34.84
CA THR A 199 80.94 24.62 36.12
C THR A 199 82.35 24.07 35.92
N ILE A 200 82.56 23.14 34.99
CA ILE A 200 83.88 22.61 34.65
C ILE A 200 84.78 23.71 34.09
N VAL A 201 84.24 24.57 33.21
CA VAL A 201 84.97 25.72 32.66
C VAL A 201 85.35 26.69 33.79
N GLN A 202 84.43 26.98 34.71
CA GLN A 202 84.68 27.85 35.85
C GLN A 202 85.75 27.26 36.79
N GLU A 203 85.67 25.97 37.14
CA GLU A 203 86.69 25.28 37.94
C GLU A 203 88.05 25.23 37.23
N PHE A 204 88.08 25.07 35.91
CA PHE A 204 89.30 25.12 35.12
C PHE A 204 89.92 26.53 35.13
N VAL A 205 89.10 27.58 34.98
CA VAL A 205 89.55 28.97 35.11
C VAL A 205 90.03 29.28 36.53
N ASP A 206 89.37 28.77 37.57
CA ASP A 206 89.78 29.00 38.96
C ASP A 206 91.09 28.26 39.31
N ARG A 207 91.34 27.08 38.70
CA ARG A 207 92.57 26.29 38.93
C ARG A 207 93.74 26.68 38.03
N PHE A 208 93.49 27.01 36.77
CA PHE A 208 94.50 27.20 35.72
C PHE A 208 94.40 28.55 34.99
N GLY A 209 93.37 29.35 35.27
CA GLY A 209 93.27 30.72 34.78
C GLY A 209 94.36 31.61 35.38
N PRO A 210 94.63 32.75 34.75
CA PRO A 210 95.75 33.61 35.13
C PRO A 210 95.57 34.13 36.57
N LYS A 211 96.38 33.62 37.51
CA LYS A 211 96.52 34.22 38.83
C LYS A 211 97.19 35.58 38.66
N GLY A 212 96.43 36.65 38.93
CA GLY A 212 96.86 38.01 38.66
C GLY A 212 98.25 38.35 39.19
N THR A 213 99.06 39.02 38.37
CA THR A 213 100.15 39.88 38.85
C THR A 213 99.57 41.24 39.23
N ARG A 214 99.80 41.65 40.47
CA ARG A 214 99.46 42.99 41.00
C ARG A 214 100.28 44.10 40.33
N ARG A 215 99.59 45.20 40.02
CA ARG A 215 99.94 46.65 40.10
C ARG A 215 101.36 47.12 39.76
N PHE A 216 101.44 47.98 38.73
CA PHE A 216 102.10 49.30 38.67
C PHE A 216 101.23 50.16 37.73
N GLY A 217 100.84 51.43 37.93
CA GLY A 217 101.34 52.49 38.78
C GLY A 217 102.09 53.56 37.96
N SER A 218 101.40 54.42 37.19
CA SER A 218 101.80 55.80 36.78
C SER A 218 100.78 56.34 35.74
N HIS A 219 99.99 57.38 36.02
CA HIS A 219 100.27 58.84 35.93
C HIS A 219 100.44 59.38 34.49
N ASP A 220 99.42 60.13 34.07
CA ASP A 220 99.36 61.39 33.28
C ASP A 220 100.08 61.59 31.94
N HIS A 221 99.30 61.88 30.88
CA HIS A 221 99.04 63.22 30.30
C HIS A 221 98.69 63.12 28.80
N TYR A 222 97.49 63.56 28.41
CA TYR A 222 97.22 64.66 27.46
C TYR A 222 95.72 65.02 27.51
#